data_AF-A0A8T4P832-F1
#
_entry.id   AF-A0A8T4P832-F1
#
_cell.length_a   1.000
_cell.length_b   1.000
_cell.length_c   1.000
_cell.angle_alpha   90.00
_cell.angle_beta   90.00
_cell.angle_gamma   90.00
#
_symmetry.space_group_name_H-M   'P 1'
#
loop_
_entity.id
_entity.type
_entity.pdbx_description
1 polymer ?
#
loop_
_entity_poly.entity_id
_entity_poly.type
_entity_poly.pdbx_seq_one_letter_code
_entity_poly.pdbx_strand_id
1 'polypeptide(L)'
;MKQNNLPHRGQIVVVKGEELINDNIYKIKASIKTGNLAGQECYVSHRNNNLDYLGHLCSREFIVRIDIPWYQSQLRLQQGIDNTAAFVAQVIPPRFEYVSSKDIVLFGVWRKWMNDGTFSADHAPIPNLEHITKFFDPGFVFKILHYAFRDNRTKPYELTPHLPPEEKTKGKHKTVTKNVALRRYLKQCRYEFGPRVVTIDEDINLSAILDLFKQNCLRSIELESQQ
;
A
#
# COMPACT_ATOMS: atom_id res chain seq x y z
N MET A 1 -27.76 16.21 -10.93
CA MET A 1 -26.80 15.16 -10.51
C MET A 1 -26.06 15.67 -9.28
N LYS A 2 -26.29 15.08 -8.11
CA LYS A 2 -25.56 15.46 -6.89
C LYS A 2 -24.12 14.96 -7.02
N GLN A 3 -23.16 15.85 -6.84
CA GLN A 3 -21.76 15.47 -6.63
C GLN A 3 -21.74 14.52 -5.43
N ASN A 4 -21.39 13.26 -5.65
CA ASN A 4 -21.05 12.35 -4.57
C ASN A 4 -19.74 12.85 -3.95
N ASN A 5 -19.87 13.77 -3.01
CA ASN A 5 -18.85 14.04 -2.01
C ASN A 5 -18.56 12.69 -1.34
N LEU A 6 -17.41 12.09 -1.62
CA LEU A 6 -16.89 11.01 -0.78
C LEU A 6 -15.70 11.56 0.01
N PRO A 7 -15.94 12.36 1.07
CA PRO A 7 -14.90 13.04 1.82
C PRO A 7 -14.00 12.10 2.65
N HIS A 8 -14.13 10.78 2.50
CA HIS A 8 -13.47 9.78 3.36
C HIS A 8 -12.61 8.77 2.58
N ARG A 9 -12.59 8.83 1.25
CA ARG A 9 -11.79 7.92 0.43
C ARG A 9 -10.29 8.18 0.60
N GLY A 10 -9.51 7.11 0.68
CA GLY A 10 -8.08 7.18 0.91
C GLY A 10 -7.70 7.52 2.34
N GLN A 11 -8.63 7.53 3.30
CA GLN A 11 -8.27 7.61 4.71
C GLN A 11 -7.61 6.30 5.16
N ILE A 12 -6.52 6.41 5.90
CA ILE A 12 -5.91 5.31 6.63
C ILE A 12 -6.46 5.35 8.05
N VAL A 13 -7.13 4.26 8.45
CA VAL A 13 -7.83 4.14 9.72
C VAL A 13 -7.47 2.84 10.42
N VAL A 14 -7.72 2.78 11.72
CA VAL A 14 -7.73 1.52 12.48
C VAL A 14 -9.14 0.94 12.41
N VAL A 15 -9.23 -0.36 12.21
CA VAL A 15 -10.48 -1.13 12.29
C VAL A 15 -10.29 -2.28 13.26
N LYS A 16 -11.39 -2.79 13.81
CA LYS A 16 -11.42 -4.04 14.57
C LYS A 16 -12.14 -5.10 13.75
N GLY A 17 -11.47 -6.21 13.42
CA GLY A 17 -12.10 -7.33 12.73
C GLY A 17 -13.17 -7.99 13.60
N GLU A 18 -14.30 -8.34 12.99
CA GLU A 18 -15.47 -8.89 13.69
C GLU A 18 -15.75 -10.32 13.24
N GLU A 19 -15.89 -10.54 11.93
CA GLU A 19 -16.22 -11.84 11.36
C GLU A 19 -15.62 -12.03 9.97
N LEU A 20 -15.48 -13.30 9.58
CA LEU A 20 -15.13 -13.68 8.21
C LEU A 20 -16.36 -13.62 7.33
N ILE A 21 -16.18 -13.15 6.12
CA ILE A 21 -17.24 -13.07 5.12
C ILE A 21 -16.87 -13.86 3.88
N ASN A 22 -17.89 -14.49 3.29
CA ASN A 22 -17.74 -15.26 2.07
C ASN A 22 -18.05 -14.37 0.84
N ASP A 23 -17.09 -13.52 0.45
CA ASP A 23 -17.12 -12.75 -0.79
C ASP A 23 -15.83 -12.96 -1.59
N ASN A 24 -15.93 -12.80 -2.90
CA ASN A 24 -14.81 -13.03 -3.81
C ASN A 24 -13.66 -12.03 -3.60
N ILE A 25 -13.96 -10.85 -3.04
CA ILE A 25 -13.02 -9.74 -2.84
C ILE A 25 -12.81 -9.47 -1.36
N TYR A 26 -13.91 -9.29 -0.63
CA TYR A 26 -13.85 -8.95 0.79
C TYR A 26 -13.83 -10.22 1.64
N LYS A 27 -12.96 -10.24 2.66
CA LYS A 27 -12.72 -11.42 3.49
C LYS A 27 -13.09 -11.22 4.95
N ILE A 28 -13.04 -9.97 5.41
CA ILE A 28 -13.28 -9.62 6.81
C ILE A 28 -14.30 -8.48 6.87
N LYS A 29 -15.31 -8.64 7.73
CA LYS A 29 -16.15 -7.54 8.21
C LYS A 29 -15.49 -6.94 9.45
N ALA A 30 -15.43 -5.62 9.52
CA ALA A 30 -14.76 -4.91 10.59
C ALA A 30 -15.49 -3.62 10.98
N SER A 31 -15.31 -3.17 12.22
CA SER A 31 -15.79 -1.86 12.71
C SER A 31 -14.66 -0.84 12.71
N ILE A 32 -14.91 0.34 12.13
CA ILE A 32 -13.94 1.44 12.09
C ILE A 32 -13.78 2.02 13.50
N LYS A 33 -12.53 2.12 13.97
CA LYS A 33 -12.19 2.58 15.32
C LYS A 33 -11.76 4.04 15.38
N THR A 34 -11.29 4.60 14.26
CA THR A 34 -10.70 5.93 14.24
C THR A 34 -11.21 6.80 13.09
N GLY A 35 -11.05 8.11 13.24
CA GLY A 35 -11.50 9.10 12.27
C GLY A 35 -13.00 9.35 12.30
N ASN A 36 -13.45 10.10 11.31
CA ASN A 36 -14.83 10.57 11.25
C ASN A 36 -15.84 9.47 10.89
N LEU A 37 -15.36 8.28 10.56
CA LEU A 37 -16.15 7.09 10.28
C LEU A 37 -16.18 6.12 11.48
N ALA A 38 -15.62 6.50 12.63
CA ALA A 38 -15.58 5.65 13.81
C ALA A 38 -16.99 5.17 14.20
N GLY A 39 -17.10 3.87 14.52
CA GLY A 39 -18.35 3.18 14.81
C GLY A 39 -19.07 2.62 13.58
N GLN A 40 -18.69 3.01 12.37
CA GLN A 40 -19.29 2.46 11.15
C GLN A 40 -18.69 1.10 10.79
N GLU A 41 -19.51 0.26 10.16
CA GLU A 41 -19.12 -1.01 9.55
C GLU A 41 -18.29 -0.77 8.28
N CYS A 42 -17.35 -1.66 8.01
CA CYS A 42 -16.58 -1.70 6.76
C CYS A 42 -16.21 -3.14 6.36
N TYR A 43 -15.98 -3.33 5.07
CA TYR A 43 -15.61 -4.62 4.50
C TYR A 43 -14.19 -4.57 3.94
N VAL A 44 -13.32 -5.43 4.46
CA VAL A 44 -11.88 -5.41 4.20
C VAL A 44 -11.51 -6.46 3.16
N SER A 45 -10.86 -6.02 2.09
CA SER A 45 -10.27 -6.91 1.07
C SER A 45 -8.92 -7.43 1.54
N HIS A 46 -8.67 -8.71 1.29
CA HIS A 46 -7.43 -9.39 1.64
C HIS A 46 -7.12 -10.45 0.60
N ARG A 47 -5.84 -10.59 0.19
CA ARG A 47 -5.43 -11.57 -0.84
C ARG A 47 -5.19 -12.97 -0.30
N ASN A 48 -4.76 -13.10 0.95
CA ASN A 48 -4.59 -14.41 1.58
C ASN A 48 -5.94 -15.10 1.75
N ASN A 49 -6.00 -16.40 1.42
CA ASN A 49 -7.18 -17.26 1.63
C ASN A 49 -7.01 -18.23 2.82
N ASN A 50 -5.91 -18.10 3.58
CA ASN A 50 -5.69 -18.88 4.79
C ASN A 50 -6.69 -18.45 5.87
N LEU A 51 -7.66 -19.31 6.15
CA LEU A 51 -8.74 -19.04 7.10
C LEU A 51 -8.24 -18.89 8.54
N ASP A 52 -7.18 -19.57 8.94
CA ASP A 52 -6.63 -19.45 10.31
C ASP A 52 -6.02 -18.07 10.52
N TYR A 53 -5.25 -17.60 9.53
CA TYR A 53 -4.68 -16.26 9.55
C TYR A 53 -5.76 -15.17 9.50
N LEU A 54 -6.75 -15.30 8.60
CA LEU A 54 -7.86 -14.36 8.53
C LEU A 54 -8.70 -14.37 9.82
N GLY A 55 -8.91 -15.56 10.40
CA GLY A 55 -9.63 -15.74 11.66
C GLY A 55 -8.90 -15.09 12.85
N HIS A 56 -7.57 -15.00 12.81
CA HIS A 56 -6.78 -14.26 13.79
C HIS A 56 -6.91 -12.73 13.65
N LEU A 57 -7.07 -12.23 12.43
CA LEU A 57 -7.38 -10.82 12.18
C LEU A 57 -8.78 -10.45 12.70
N CYS A 58 -9.75 -11.36 12.60
CA CYS A 58 -11.01 -11.24 13.34
C CYS A 58 -10.69 -11.28 14.84
N SER A 59 -11.21 -10.33 15.62
CA SER A 59 -10.86 -10.03 17.02
C SER A 59 -9.69 -9.08 17.26
N ARG A 60 -8.89 -8.74 16.25
CA ARG A 60 -7.76 -7.79 16.38
C ARG A 60 -8.06 -6.44 15.76
N GLU A 61 -7.32 -5.45 16.24
CA GLU A 61 -7.24 -4.17 15.58
C GLU A 61 -6.11 -4.19 14.54
N PHE A 62 -6.37 -3.63 13.36
CA PHE A 62 -5.40 -3.52 12.28
C PHE A 62 -5.68 -2.28 11.43
N ILE A 63 -4.74 -1.93 10.56
CA ILE A 63 -4.77 -0.74 9.72
C ILE A 63 -5.33 -1.11 8.36
N VAL A 64 -6.23 -0.26 7.87
CA VAL A 64 -6.77 -0.36 6.51
C VAL A 64 -6.76 1.01 5.83
N ARG A 65 -6.88 1.00 4.51
CA ARG A 65 -7.17 2.17 3.69
C ARG A 65 -8.62 2.10 3.22
N ILE A 66 -9.44 3.07 3.59
CA ILE A 66 -10.79 3.22 3.06
C ILE A 66 -10.71 3.46 1.55
N ASP A 67 -11.42 2.65 0.78
CA ASP A 67 -11.41 2.67 -0.69
C ASP A 67 -12.83 2.59 -1.27
N ILE A 68 -12.91 2.72 -2.60
CA ILE A 68 -14.14 2.56 -3.37
C ILE A 68 -14.52 1.08 -3.41
N PRO A 69 -15.81 0.75 -3.18
CA PRO A 69 -16.28 -0.61 -3.35
C PRO A 69 -16.01 -1.13 -4.76
N TRP A 70 -15.29 -2.24 -4.87
CA TRP A 70 -15.07 -2.95 -6.13
C TRP A 70 -16.40 -3.37 -6.76
N TYR A 71 -16.53 -3.14 -8.07
CA TYR A 71 -17.77 -3.35 -8.81
C TYR A 71 -18.17 -4.83 -8.94
N GLN A 72 -17.21 -5.76 -8.75
CA GLN A 72 -17.43 -7.20 -8.86
C GLN A 72 -17.87 -7.87 -7.54
N SER A 73 -17.94 -7.13 -6.42
CA SER A 73 -18.39 -7.70 -5.14
C SER A 73 -19.90 -7.93 -5.14
N GLN A 74 -20.31 -9.13 -4.73
CA GLN A 74 -21.73 -9.49 -4.60
C GLN A 74 -22.38 -8.77 -3.41
N LEU A 75 -21.62 -8.55 -2.32
CA LEU A 75 -22.07 -7.78 -1.16
C LEU A 75 -22.51 -6.37 -1.56
N ARG A 76 -21.73 -5.70 -2.42
CA ARG A 76 -22.11 -4.38 -2.93
C ARG A 76 -23.42 -4.42 -3.71
N LEU A 77 -23.57 -5.40 -4.61
CA LEU A 77 -24.73 -5.52 -5.49
C LEU A 77 -26.03 -5.84 -4.72
N GLN A 78 -25.93 -6.55 -3.59
CA GLN A 78 -27.10 -7.01 -2.83
C GLN A 78 -27.43 -6.15 -1.63
N GLN A 79 -26.43 -5.63 -0.92
CA GLN A 79 -26.60 -4.98 0.38
C GLN A 79 -26.28 -3.47 0.36
N GLY A 80 -25.71 -2.95 -0.74
CA GLY A 80 -25.42 -1.53 -0.86
C GLY A 80 -24.37 -1.04 0.15
N ILE A 81 -23.26 -1.78 0.28
CA ILE A 81 -22.19 -1.42 1.22
C ILE A 81 -21.58 -0.04 0.92
N ASP A 82 -21.51 0.81 1.94
CA ASP A 82 -21.00 2.18 1.83
C ASP A 82 -19.49 2.30 2.08
N ASN A 83 -18.94 1.45 2.95
CA ASN A 83 -17.54 1.47 3.35
C ASN A 83 -16.83 0.16 3.01
N THR A 84 -15.80 0.27 2.19
CA THR A 84 -14.87 -0.83 1.89
C THR A 84 -13.46 -0.38 2.15
N ALA A 85 -12.57 -1.33 2.44
CA ALA A 85 -11.20 -1.00 2.76
C ALA A 85 -10.24 -2.04 2.22
N ALA A 86 -9.02 -1.61 1.90
CA ALA A 86 -7.90 -2.48 1.61
C ALA A 86 -7.05 -2.67 2.86
N PHE A 87 -6.65 -3.91 3.15
CA PHE A 87 -5.75 -4.21 4.25
C PHE A 87 -4.38 -3.55 4.06
N VAL A 88 -3.82 -2.98 5.13
CA VAL A 88 -2.50 -2.30 5.10
C VAL A 88 -1.50 -3.02 5.99
N ALA A 89 -1.79 -3.18 7.27
CA ALA A 89 -0.85 -3.75 8.26
C ALA A 89 -1.56 -4.16 9.55
N GLN A 90 -1.04 -5.18 10.25
CA GLN A 90 -1.50 -5.48 11.62
C GLN A 90 -0.90 -4.54 12.67
N VAL A 91 0.35 -4.10 12.47
CA VAL A 91 1.08 -3.32 13.48
C VAL A 91 0.64 -1.87 13.47
N ILE A 92 -0.02 -1.44 14.55
CA ILE A 92 -0.52 -0.08 14.72
C ILE A 92 0.56 0.81 15.36
N PRO A 93 0.99 1.91 14.70
CA PRO A 93 1.91 2.86 15.32
C PRO A 93 1.34 3.43 16.63
N PRO A 94 2.17 3.63 17.67
CA PRO A 94 1.70 4.22 18.92
C PRO A 94 0.99 5.56 18.68
N ARG A 95 -0.20 5.73 19.28
CA ARG A 95 -1.02 6.94 19.16
C ARG A 95 -1.49 7.25 17.73
N PHE A 96 -1.60 6.23 16.87
CA PHE A 96 -2.19 6.41 15.55
C PHE A 96 -3.70 6.62 15.68
N GLU A 97 -4.20 7.71 15.09
CA GLU A 97 -5.63 8.00 15.00
C GLU A 97 -6.12 7.63 13.60
N TYR A 98 -6.18 8.61 12.70
CA TYR A 98 -6.45 8.42 11.28
C TYR A 98 -5.69 9.48 10.50
N VAL A 99 -5.44 9.23 9.22
CA VAL A 99 -4.72 10.20 8.38
C VAL A 99 -5.08 10.04 6.91
N SER A 100 -4.94 11.11 6.13
CA SER A 100 -5.01 11.00 4.68
C SER A 100 -3.85 10.17 4.14
N SER A 101 -4.11 9.36 3.11
CA SER A 101 -3.06 8.70 2.30
C SER A 101 -2.00 9.68 1.75
N LYS A 102 -2.31 10.98 1.67
CA LYS A 102 -1.37 12.02 1.24
C LYS A 102 -0.35 12.42 2.30
N ASP A 103 -0.57 12.13 3.59
CA ASP A 103 0.37 12.54 4.65
C ASP A 103 1.25 11.38 5.11
N ILE A 104 1.08 10.22 4.48
CA ILE A 104 1.76 8.98 4.82
C ILE A 104 2.48 8.40 3.61
N VAL A 105 3.52 7.61 3.88
CA VAL A 105 4.13 6.68 2.93
C VAL A 105 3.88 5.28 3.47
N LEU A 106 3.19 4.46 2.70
CA LEU A 106 3.11 3.02 2.93
C LEU A 106 4.38 2.40 2.34
N PHE A 107 5.19 1.70 3.14
CA PHE A 107 6.44 1.12 2.63
C PHE A 107 6.46 -0.40 2.80
N GLY A 108 6.94 -1.13 1.80
CA GLY A 108 7.11 -2.58 1.88
C GLY A 108 8.57 -2.99 1.72
N VAL A 109 9.05 -3.93 2.52
CA VAL A 109 10.35 -4.54 2.30
C VAL A 109 10.21 -5.64 1.24
N TRP A 110 10.90 -5.46 0.11
CA TRP A 110 10.95 -6.42 -0.98
C TRP A 110 11.96 -7.51 -0.65
N ARG A 111 11.46 -8.69 -0.30
CA ARG A 111 12.25 -9.84 0.15
C ARG A 111 12.75 -10.66 -1.03
N LYS A 112 13.88 -11.36 -0.88
CA LYS A 112 14.42 -12.23 -1.94
C LYS A 112 13.41 -13.26 -2.43
N TRP A 113 12.66 -13.87 -1.53
CA TRP A 113 11.62 -14.85 -1.88
C TRP A 113 10.46 -14.26 -2.69
N MET A 114 10.25 -12.94 -2.67
CA MET A 114 9.24 -12.28 -3.51
C MET A 114 9.69 -12.17 -4.98
N ASN A 115 10.97 -12.42 -5.27
CA ASN A 115 11.48 -12.54 -6.64
C ASN A 115 11.22 -13.93 -7.23
N ASP A 116 11.04 -14.96 -6.39
CA ASP A 116 10.91 -16.34 -6.84
C ASP A 116 9.63 -16.50 -7.67
N GLY A 117 9.79 -16.86 -8.94
CA GLY A 117 8.69 -17.05 -9.89
C GLY A 117 8.31 -15.82 -10.73
N THR A 118 9.02 -14.69 -10.62
CA THR A 118 8.65 -13.49 -11.39
C THR A 118 9.47 -13.23 -12.66
N PHE A 119 10.72 -13.69 -12.82
CA PHE A 119 11.48 -13.43 -14.07
C PHE A 119 12.61 -14.45 -14.34
N SER A 120 12.97 -14.58 -15.62
CA SER A 120 14.05 -15.42 -16.16
C SER A 120 15.46 -15.03 -15.70
N ALA A 121 16.35 -16.02 -15.67
CA ALA A 121 17.58 -16.12 -14.89
C ALA A 121 18.75 -15.13 -15.15
N ASP A 122 18.64 -14.14 -16.04
CA ASP A 122 19.86 -13.47 -16.54
C ASP A 122 20.19 -12.12 -15.90
N HIS A 123 19.25 -11.48 -15.19
CA HIS A 123 19.53 -10.32 -14.35
C HIS A 123 18.55 -10.35 -13.18
N ALA A 124 18.97 -9.97 -11.95
CA ALA A 124 17.99 -9.79 -10.90
C ALA A 124 16.90 -8.86 -11.47
N PRO A 125 15.63 -9.22 -11.50
CA PRO A 125 14.62 -8.39 -12.12
C PRO A 125 14.24 -7.25 -11.18
N ILE A 126 14.00 -6.06 -11.72
CA ILE A 126 13.27 -5.04 -10.96
C ILE A 126 11.79 -5.43 -11.05
N PRO A 127 11.06 -5.55 -9.93
CA PRO A 127 9.66 -5.94 -9.99
C PRO A 127 8.86 -4.90 -10.77
N ASN A 128 7.85 -5.37 -11.51
CA ASN A 128 6.85 -4.47 -12.10
C ASN A 128 5.76 -4.17 -11.06
N LEU A 129 4.88 -3.21 -11.35
CA LEU A 129 3.82 -2.82 -10.42
C LEU A 129 2.84 -3.96 -10.12
N GLU A 130 2.49 -4.78 -11.12
CA GLU A 130 1.58 -5.92 -10.95
C GLU A 130 2.14 -6.97 -9.97
N HIS A 131 3.44 -7.22 -10.00
CA HIS A 131 4.11 -8.13 -9.07
C HIS A 131 4.10 -7.58 -7.65
N ILE A 132 4.39 -6.30 -7.46
CA ILE A 132 4.36 -5.70 -6.12
C ILE A 132 2.94 -5.77 -5.54
N THR A 133 1.92 -5.47 -6.35
CA THR A 133 0.54 -5.51 -5.88
C THR A 133 0.02 -6.91 -5.58
N LYS A 134 0.71 -7.98 -6.02
CA LYS A 134 0.42 -9.37 -5.60
C LYS A 134 0.77 -9.65 -4.13
N PHE A 135 1.74 -8.92 -3.58
CA PHE A 135 2.17 -9.08 -2.18
C PHE A 135 1.60 -7.98 -1.28
N PHE A 136 1.50 -6.76 -1.80
CA PHE A 136 1.02 -5.59 -1.06
C PHE A 136 -0.13 -4.94 -1.79
N ASP A 137 -1.35 -5.08 -1.29
CA ASP A 137 -2.55 -4.51 -1.91
C ASP A 137 -3.22 -3.47 -1.03
N PRO A 138 -2.73 -2.21 -1.01
CA PRO A 138 -3.38 -1.11 -0.31
C PRO A 138 -4.52 -0.47 -1.13
N GLY A 139 -5.03 -1.15 -2.17
CA GLY A 139 -6.05 -0.65 -3.09
C GLY A 139 -5.46 -0.02 -4.35
N PHE A 140 -6.14 0.96 -4.94
CA PHE A 140 -5.71 1.54 -6.23
C PHE A 140 -4.36 2.28 -6.12
N VAL A 141 -3.30 1.72 -6.72
CA VAL A 141 -1.95 2.30 -6.79
C VAL A 141 -1.59 2.69 -8.22
N PHE A 142 -1.36 3.98 -8.45
CA PHE A 142 -0.95 4.49 -9.77
C PHE A 142 0.57 4.41 -10.01
N LYS A 143 1.37 4.57 -8.95
CA LYS A 143 2.83 4.61 -9.07
C LYS A 143 3.50 4.18 -7.77
N ILE A 144 4.56 3.39 -7.90
CA ILE A 144 5.41 2.94 -6.79
C ILE A 144 6.82 3.49 -7.00
N LEU A 145 7.45 3.96 -5.92
CA LEU A 145 8.89 4.22 -5.91
C LEU A 145 9.58 3.00 -5.31
N HIS A 146 10.38 2.30 -6.10
CA HIS A 146 11.13 1.13 -5.65
C HIS A 146 12.62 1.48 -5.51
N TYR A 147 13.19 1.26 -4.34
CA TYR A 147 14.63 1.33 -4.11
C TYR A 147 15.23 -0.06 -4.27
N ALA A 148 16.10 -0.23 -5.26
CA ALA A 148 16.80 -1.48 -5.52
C ALA A 148 18.29 -1.39 -5.18
N PHE A 149 18.91 -2.50 -4.77
CA PHE A 149 20.36 -2.58 -4.62
C PHE A 149 20.99 -3.12 -5.90
N ARG A 150 21.74 -2.27 -6.63
CA ARG A 150 22.33 -2.58 -7.94
C ARG A 150 23.69 -1.94 -8.09
N ASP A 151 24.64 -2.66 -8.69
CA ASP A 151 26.02 -2.17 -8.87
C ASP A 151 26.64 -1.68 -7.54
N ASN A 152 26.39 -2.40 -6.43
CA ASN A 152 26.81 -2.02 -5.08
C ASN A 152 26.28 -0.66 -4.58
N ARG A 153 25.16 -0.17 -5.12
CA ARG A 153 24.52 1.10 -4.71
C ARG A 153 23.00 0.99 -4.68
N THR A 154 22.39 1.78 -3.80
CA THR A 154 20.93 1.97 -3.84
C THR A 154 20.52 2.83 -5.02
N LYS A 155 19.64 2.33 -5.88
CA LYS A 155 19.07 3.05 -7.03
C LYS A 155 17.55 3.17 -6.92
N PRO A 156 16.96 4.35 -7.17
CA PRO A 156 15.52 4.52 -7.23
C PRO A 156 14.94 4.24 -8.64
N TYR A 157 13.81 3.53 -8.67
CA TYR A 157 13.03 3.24 -9.87
C TYR A 157 11.57 3.69 -9.65
N GLU A 158 10.99 4.36 -10.64
CA GLU A 158 9.55 4.60 -10.64
C GLU A 158 8.85 3.52 -11.44
N LEU A 159 7.91 2.83 -10.80
CA LEU A 159 7.14 1.74 -11.39
C LEU A 159 5.71 2.23 -11.66
N THR A 160 5.28 2.07 -12.91
CA THR A 160 3.95 2.47 -13.38
C THR A 160 3.30 1.32 -14.13
N PRO A 161 1.96 1.19 -14.12
CA PRO A 161 1.28 0.14 -14.86
C PRO A 161 1.59 0.23 -16.36
N HIS A 162 1.81 -0.92 -17.01
CA HIS A 162 2.01 -1.05 -18.46
C HIS A 162 3.20 -0.29 -19.07
N LEU A 163 4.08 0.30 -18.25
CA LEU A 163 5.31 0.93 -18.70
C LEU A 163 6.51 0.19 -18.11
N PRO A 164 7.62 0.06 -18.86
CA PRO A 164 8.83 -0.53 -18.31
C PRO A 164 9.34 0.29 -17.12
N PRO A 165 10.00 -0.33 -16.13
CA PRO A 165 10.65 0.39 -15.04
C PRO A 165 11.56 1.48 -15.58
N GLU A 166 11.30 2.74 -15.23
CA GLU A 166 12.18 3.83 -15.60
C GLU A 166 13.22 4.05 -14.49
N GLU A 167 14.49 3.71 -14.77
CA GLU A 167 15.60 4.24 -13.98
C GLU A 167 15.58 5.77 -14.10
N LYS A 168 15.64 6.49 -12.98
CA LYS A 168 15.76 7.95 -13.02
C LYS A 168 17.20 8.37 -13.32
N THR A 169 17.68 7.99 -14.50
CA THR A 169 18.93 8.41 -15.12
C THR A 169 18.65 8.90 -16.54
N LYS A 170 17.93 10.02 -16.68
CA LYS A 170 17.83 10.72 -17.97
C LYS A 170 18.48 12.09 -17.85
N GLY A 171 19.70 12.20 -18.40
CA GLY A 171 20.50 13.42 -18.53
C GLY A 171 21.98 13.18 -18.22
N LYS A 172 22.88 13.74 -19.05
CA LYS A 172 24.34 13.70 -18.81
C LYS A 172 24.65 14.20 -17.38
N HIS A 173 25.20 13.29 -16.56
CA HIS A 173 25.91 13.55 -15.30
C HIS A 173 25.18 14.24 -14.12
N LYS A 174 23.95 13.84 -13.76
CA LYS A 174 23.50 14.03 -12.37
C LYS A 174 22.85 12.76 -11.84
N THR A 175 23.61 11.98 -11.07
CA THR A 175 23.10 10.90 -10.23
C THR A 175 21.95 11.46 -9.38
N VAL A 176 20.72 11.03 -9.63
CA VAL A 176 19.57 11.43 -8.83
C VAL A 176 19.73 10.77 -7.46
N THR A 177 19.94 11.58 -6.41
CA THR A 177 20.06 11.06 -5.05
C THR A 177 18.72 10.50 -4.56
N LYS A 178 18.75 9.58 -3.57
CA LYS A 178 17.54 8.96 -2.99
C LYS A 178 16.50 10.00 -2.57
N ASN A 179 16.95 11.10 -1.96
CA ASN A 179 16.11 12.20 -1.51
C ASN A 179 15.47 12.98 -2.67
N VAL A 180 16.22 13.23 -3.76
CA VAL A 180 15.67 13.91 -4.94
C VAL A 180 14.62 13.05 -5.62
N ALA A 181 14.84 11.73 -5.72
CA ALA A 181 13.86 10.79 -6.25
C ALA A 181 12.58 10.77 -5.40
N LEU A 182 12.71 10.65 -4.07
CA LEU A 182 11.57 10.71 -3.14
C LEU A 182 10.77 12.00 -3.29
N ARG A 183 11.42 13.17 -3.26
CA ARG A 183 10.72 14.45 -3.40
C ARG A 183 9.99 14.60 -4.74
N ARG A 184 10.57 14.09 -5.84
CA ARG A 184 9.91 14.08 -7.15
C ARG A 184 8.69 13.16 -7.16
N TYR A 185 8.84 11.94 -6.64
CA TYR A 185 7.76 10.97 -6.49
C TYR A 185 6.58 11.57 -5.70
N LEU A 186 6.85 12.13 -4.51
CA LEU A 186 5.83 12.75 -3.66
C LEU A 186 5.10 13.92 -4.32
N LYS A 187 5.80 14.70 -5.16
CA LYS A 187 5.18 15.79 -5.95
C LYS A 187 4.24 15.27 -7.04
N GLN A 188 4.51 14.09 -7.61
CA GLN A 188 3.70 13.50 -8.66
C GLN A 188 2.49 12.75 -8.10
N CYS A 189 2.61 12.15 -6.92
CA CYS A 189 1.51 11.48 -6.20
C CYS A 189 0.54 12.47 -5.52
N ARG A 190 0.31 13.65 -6.10
CA ARG A 190 -0.61 14.68 -5.56
C ARG A 190 -2.09 14.40 -5.82
N TYR A 191 -2.41 13.42 -6.66
CA TYR A 191 -3.79 13.02 -6.96
C TYR A 191 -4.48 12.39 -5.74
N GLU A 192 -5.77 12.69 -5.58
CA GLU A 192 -6.58 12.31 -4.40
C GLU A 192 -6.82 10.80 -4.22
N PHE A 193 -6.55 9.98 -5.23
CA PHE A 193 -7.18 8.66 -5.32
C PHE A 193 -6.30 7.48 -4.91
N GLY A 194 -4.96 7.58 -4.83
CA GLY A 194 -4.08 6.43 -4.54
C GLY A 194 -3.07 6.68 -3.43
N PRO A 195 -2.64 5.65 -2.68
CA PRO A 195 -1.64 5.79 -1.63
C PRO A 195 -0.25 6.01 -2.19
N ARG A 196 0.62 6.65 -1.41
CA ARG A 196 2.05 6.76 -1.69
C ARG A 196 2.72 5.48 -1.22
N VAL A 197 3.19 4.68 -2.16
CA VAL A 197 3.80 3.37 -1.89
C VAL A 197 5.27 3.39 -2.27
N VAL A 198 6.12 3.00 -1.33
CA VAL A 198 7.56 2.83 -1.54
C VAL A 198 7.92 1.38 -1.27
N THR A 199 8.67 0.71 -2.15
CA THR A 199 9.25 -0.60 -1.82
C THR A 199 10.76 -0.52 -1.76
N ILE A 200 11.37 -1.34 -0.90
CA ILE A 200 12.80 -1.27 -0.60
C ILE A 200 13.35 -2.70 -0.60
N ASP A 201 14.32 -3.00 -1.47
CA ASP A 201 15.04 -4.28 -1.42
C ASP A 201 15.60 -4.52 -0.02
N GLU A 202 15.45 -5.75 0.48
CA GLU A 202 15.89 -6.10 1.83
C GLU A 202 17.40 -5.96 2.07
N ASP A 203 18.21 -5.97 1.00
CA ASP A 203 19.67 -5.75 1.08
C ASP A 203 20.05 -4.27 1.26
N ILE A 204 19.08 -3.34 1.21
CA ILE A 204 19.31 -1.91 1.47
C ILE A 204 19.18 -1.64 2.97
N ASN A 205 20.06 -0.76 3.48
CA ASN A 205 19.91 -0.22 4.82
C ASN A 205 18.58 0.54 4.98
N LEU A 206 17.59 -0.13 5.60
CA LEU A 206 16.24 0.39 5.83
C LEU A 206 16.24 1.66 6.68
N SER A 207 17.06 1.74 7.74
CA SER A 207 17.06 2.91 8.64
C SER A 207 17.40 4.20 7.89
N ALA A 208 18.35 4.13 6.96
CA ALA A 208 18.70 5.28 6.12
C ALA A 208 17.55 5.74 5.20
N ILE A 209 16.66 4.83 4.78
CA ILE A 209 15.47 5.21 3.99
C ILE A 209 14.38 5.78 4.88
N LEU A 210 14.15 5.20 6.07
CA LEU A 210 13.18 5.71 7.03
C LEU A 210 13.56 7.12 7.53
N ASP A 211 14.85 7.38 7.72
CA ASP A 211 15.36 8.72 8.04
C ASP A 211 15.04 9.73 6.92
N LEU A 212 15.09 9.31 5.65
CA LEU A 212 14.68 10.17 4.53
C LEU A 212 13.19 10.50 4.57
N PHE A 213 12.33 9.57 4.97
CA PHE A 213 10.89 9.84 5.16
C PHE A 213 10.67 10.87 6.26
N LYS A 214 11.33 10.69 7.41
CA LYS A 214 11.27 11.60 8.55
C LYS A 214 11.76 13.01 8.19
N GLN A 215 12.86 13.13 7.45
CA GLN A 215 13.39 14.41 6.96
C GLN A 215 12.45 15.16 6.01
N ASN A 216 11.51 14.44 5.37
CA ASN A 216 10.48 15.04 4.51
C ASN A 216 9.12 15.15 5.24
N CYS A 217 9.12 15.06 6.58
CA CYS A 217 7.94 15.17 7.44
C CYS A 217 6.82 14.15 7.11
N LEU A 218 7.19 12.96 6.63
CA LEU A 218 6.24 11.91 6.29
C LEU A 218 6.06 10.97 7.48
N ARG A 219 4.82 10.54 7.74
CA ARG A 219 4.57 9.36 8.56
C ARG A 219 4.77 8.12 7.68
N SER A 220 5.30 7.05 8.24
CA SER A 220 5.51 5.79 7.52
C SER A 220 4.80 4.64 8.20
N ILE A 221 4.12 3.81 7.42
CA ILE A 221 3.55 2.53 7.88
C ILE A 221 4.14 1.43 7.01
N GLU A 222 4.64 0.38 7.65
CA GLU A 222 5.12 -0.80 6.95
C GLU A 222 3.91 -1.59 6.42
N LEU A 223 3.92 -1.90 5.13
CA LEU A 223 2.96 -2.78 4.48
C LEU A 223 3.27 -4.21 4.85
N GLU A 224 2.25 -4.94 5.25
CA GLU A 224 2.35 -6.36 5.53
C GLU A 224 2.08 -7.17 4.26
N SER A 225 2.91 -8.19 4.02
CA SER A 225 2.73 -9.08 2.88
C SER A 225 1.50 -9.96 3.08
N GLN A 226 0.67 -10.07 2.05
CA GLN A 226 -0.60 -10.81 2.10
C GLN A 226 -0.53 -12.21 1.47
N GLN A 227 0.68 -12.79 1.31
CA GLN A 227 0.88 -14.17 0.85
C GLN A 227 1.46 -15.04 1.96
#